data_AF-A0A4Q5TM53-F1
#
_entry.id   AF-A0A4Q5TM53-F1
#
_cell.length_a   1.000
_cell.length_b   1.000
_cell.length_c   1.000
_cell.angle_alpha   90.00
_cell.angle_beta   90.00
_cell.angle_gamma   90.00
#
_symmetry.space_group_name_H-M   'P 1'
#
loop_
_entity.id
_entity.type
_entity.pdbx_description
1 polymer ?
#
loop_
_entity_poly.entity_id
_entity_poly.type
_entity_poly.pdbx_seq_one_letter_code
_entity_poly.pdbx_strand_id
1 'polypeptide(L)'
;MPDGRYRDDITPQEIQGINKPASALDKQVSGNHYKDCGIQPIEYIHANGLSYFQGNVVKYVTRYKDKAGKADLLKAIHYLELMIELEYSDK
;
A
#
# COMPACT_ATOMS: atom_id res chain seq x y z
N MET A 1 -53.10 5.41 -4.71
CA MET A 1 -51.87 5.16 -3.93
C MET A 1 -51.80 3.65 -3.71
N PRO A 2 -50.83 2.88 -4.23
CA PRO A 2 -49.45 3.20 -4.63
C PRO A 2 -49.09 2.79 -6.08
N ASP A 3 -47.98 3.26 -6.65
CA ASP A 3 -47.20 2.45 -7.62
C ASP A 3 -45.71 2.83 -7.63
N GLY A 4 -44.96 2.23 -6.68
CA GLY A 4 -43.51 2.20 -6.77
C GLY A 4 -43.09 1.43 -8.01
N ARG A 5 -42.80 2.14 -9.10
CA ARG A 5 -42.17 1.56 -10.29
C ARG A 5 -40.66 1.61 -10.09
N TYR A 6 -40.11 0.56 -9.50
CA TYR A 6 -38.73 0.21 -9.79
C TYR A 6 -38.69 -0.21 -11.26
N ARG A 7 -37.81 0.40 -12.05
CA ARG A 7 -37.64 0.05 -13.46
C ARG A 7 -36.93 -1.30 -13.54
N ASP A 8 -37.64 -2.34 -13.95
CA ASP A 8 -37.14 -3.71 -14.11
C ASP A 8 -36.25 -3.90 -15.37
N ASP A 9 -35.96 -2.81 -16.07
CA ASP A 9 -35.37 -2.77 -17.41
C ASP A 9 -33.95 -2.17 -17.44
N ILE A 10 -33.22 -2.20 -16.31
CA ILE A 10 -31.77 -1.89 -16.30
C ILE A 10 -31.03 -3.00 -17.05
N THR A 11 -30.50 -2.66 -18.21
CA THR A 11 -29.69 -3.57 -19.03
C THR A 11 -28.31 -3.80 -18.39
N PRO A 12 -27.68 -4.99 -18.53
CA PRO A 12 -26.33 -5.22 -18.03
C PRO A 12 -25.29 -4.22 -18.58
N GLN A 13 -25.56 -3.61 -19.74
CA GLN A 13 -24.72 -2.55 -20.32
C GLN A 13 -24.80 -1.22 -19.54
N GLU A 14 -25.93 -0.89 -18.89
CA GLU A 14 -26.09 0.34 -18.10
C GLU A 14 -25.38 0.27 -16.73
N ILE A 15 -25.02 -0.94 -16.27
CA ILE A 15 -24.21 -1.15 -15.04
C ILE A 15 -22.72 -0.83 -15.29
N GLN A 16 -22.27 -0.70 -16.55
CA GLN A 16 -20.86 -0.46 -16.89
C GLN A 16 -20.34 0.95 -16.52
N GLY A 17 -21.18 1.80 -15.94
CA GLY A 17 -20.82 3.13 -15.44
C GLY A 17 -20.59 3.22 -13.93
N ILE A 18 -20.64 2.11 -13.17
CA ILE A 18 -20.33 2.15 -11.73
C ILE A 18 -18.83 2.40 -11.58
N ASN A 19 -18.50 3.69 -11.43
CA ASN A 19 -17.20 4.24 -11.10
C ASN A 19 -16.52 3.34 -10.06
N LYS A 20 -15.54 2.54 -10.50
CA LYS A 20 -14.74 1.69 -9.62
C LYS A 20 -14.24 2.60 -8.49
N PRO A 21 -14.55 2.33 -7.21
CA PRO A 21 -14.08 3.20 -6.14
C PRO A 21 -12.56 3.28 -6.28
N ALA A 22 -12.03 4.51 -6.41
CA ALA A 22 -10.59 4.73 -6.49
C ALA A 22 -9.93 3.93 -5.37
N SER A 23 -9.03 3.02 -5.73
CA SER A 23 -8.42 2.14 -4.75
C SER A 23 -7.70 2.99 -3.71
N ALA A 24 -7.61 2.51 -2.47
CA ALA A 24 -6.75 3.17 -1.49
C ALA A 24 -5.29 3.25 -1.99
N LEU A 25 -4.90 2.35 -2.90
CA LEU A 25 -3.61 2.37 -3.59
C LEU A 25 -3.47 3.55 -4.56
N ASP A 26 -4.57 4.04 -5.14
CA ASP A 26 -4.56 5.18 -6.07
C ASP A 26 -4.52 6.52 -5.32
N LYS A 27 -4.76 6.50 -4.00
CA LYS A 27 -4.84 7.68 -3.16
C LYS A 27 -3.59 7.81 -2.27
N GLN A 28 -2.65 8.65 -2.70
CA GLN A 28 -1.58 9.13 -1.81
C GLN A 28 -2.02 10.38 -1.04
N VAL A 29 -2.14 10.26 0.29
CA VAL A 29 -2.59 11.37 1.16
C VAL A 29 -1.49 12.43 1.37
N SER A 30 -0.20 12.10 1.16
CA SER A 30 0.91 13.05 1.34
C SER A 30 2.20 12.62 0.62
N GLY A 31 2.91 13.60 0.04
CA GLY A 31 4.17 13.41 -0.69
C GLY A 31 4.00 12.82 -2.10
N ASN A 32 5.11 12.57 -2.79
CA ASN A 32 5.14 11.95 -4.14
C ASN A 32 6.08 10.73 -4.24
N HIS A 33 6.68 10.29 -3.14
CA HIS A 33 7.79 9.31 -3.11
C HIS A 33 7.42 7.85 -3.44
N TYR A 34 6.19 7.57 -3.88
CA TYR A 34 5.79 6.26 -4.41
C TYR A 34 5.08 6.34 -5.76
N LYS A 35 4.82 7.55 -6.29
CA LYS A 35 4.05 7.74 -7.52
C LYS A 35 4.82 7.29 -8.77
N ASP A 36 6.15 7.37 -8.69
CA ASP A 36 7.04 6.98 -9.79
C ASP A 36 7.56 5.54 -9.64
N CYS A 37 7.15 4.83 -8.59
CA CYS A 37 7.53 3.42 -8.42
C CYS A 37 6.71 2.56 -9.38
N GLY A 38 7.37 1.64 -10.11
CA GLY A 38 6.67 0.67 -10.95
C GLY A 38 5.74 -0.27 -10.17
N ILE A 39 6.05 -0.54 -8.90
CA ILE A 39 5.22 -1.26 -7.93
C ILE A 39 5.28 -0.50 -6.60
N GLN A 40 4.15 -0.23 -5.96
CA GLN A 40 4.17 0.42 -4.66
C GLN A 40 4.70 -0.53 -3.58
N PRO A 41 5.50 -0.06 -2.61
CA PRO A 41 6.04 -0.92 -1.55
C PRO A 41 4.98 -1.75 -0.83
N ILE A 42 3.80 -1.18 -0.58
CA ILE A 42 2.71 -1.89 0.10
C ILE A 42 2.20 -3.09 -0.70
N GLU A 43 2.20 -3.00 -2.04
CA GLU A 43 1.79 -4.10 -2.91
C GLU A 43 2.79 -5.25 -2.82
N TYR A 44 4.09 -4.95 -2.91
CA TYR A 44 5.14 -5.95 -2.75
C TYR A 44 5.11 -6.60 -1.36
N ILE A 45 4.96 -5.79 -0.31
CA ILE A 45 4.89 -6.26 1.08
C ILE A 45 3.71 -7.20 1.29
N HIS A 46 2.53 -6.82 0.79
CA HIS A 46 1.32 -7.61 0.94
C HIS A 46 1.37 -8.90 0.11
N ALA A 47 1.82 -8.83 -1.14
CA ALA A 47 1.91 -9.98 -2.04
C ALA A 47 2.88 -11.06 -1.54
N ASN A 48 3.94 -10.67 -0.82
CA ASN A 48 4.94 -11.59 -0.28
C ASN A 48 4.73 -11.93 1.21
N GLY A 49 3.64 -11.47 1.83
CA GLY A 49 3.35 -11.75 3.23
C GLY A 49 4.42 -11.27 4.21
N LEU A 50 5.10 -10.17 3.89
CA LEU A 50 6.20 -9.67 4.72
C LEU A 50 5.70 -9.16 6.07
N SER A 51 6.49 -9.41 7.11
CA SER A 51 6.20 -8.94 8.47
C SER A 51 6.26 -7.41 8.57
N TYR A 52 5.76 -6.86 9.67
CA TYR A 52 5.83 -5.41 9.92
C TYR A 52 7.28 -4.88 9.85
N PHE A 53 8.26 -5.62 10.39
CA PHE A 53 9.66 -5.22 10.35
C PHE A 53 10.21 -5.23 8.92
N GLN A 54 9.99 -6.32 8.19
CA GLN A 54 10.41 -6.46 6.79
C GLN A 54 9.77 -5.40 5.89
N GLY A 55 8.48 -5.13 6.09
CA GLY A 55 7.77 -4.11 5.33
C GLY A 55 8.29 -2.70 5.59
N ASN A 56 8.71 -2.39 6.81
CA ASN A 56 9.38 -1.13 7.10
C ASN A 56 10.71 -1.01 6.36
N VAL A 57 11.53 -2.06 6.33
CA VAL A 57 12.80 -2.08 5.58
C VAL A 57 12.55 -1.77 4.11
N VAL A 58 11.64 -2.49 3.44
CA VAL A 58 11.29 -2.27 2.03
C VAL A 58 10.83 -0.82 1.82
N LYS A 59 9.89 -0.34 2.63
CA LYS A 59 9.37 1.03 2.56
C LYS A 59 10.49 2.09 2.62
N TYR A 60 11.42 1.97 3.58
CA TYR A 60 12.49 2.94 3.76
C TYR A 60 13.54 2.87 2.65
N VAL A 61 13.90 1.66 2.20
CA VAL A 61 14.85 1.44 1.11
C VAL A 61 14.28 1.87 -0.24
N THR A 62 12.97 1.81 -0.45
CA THR A 62 12.37 2.32 -1.70
C THR A 62 12.37 3.85 -1.73
N ARG A 63 11.97 4.51 -0.64
CA ARG A 63 11.69 5.97 -0.66
C ARG A 63 12.89 6.87 -0.33
N TYR A 64 14.05 6.32 0.04
CA TYR A 64 15.13 7.12 0.62
C TYR A 64 15.61 8.25 -0.31
N LYS A 65 15.68 8.02 -1.62
CA LYS A 65 16.12 9.03 -2.60
C LYS A 65 15.15 10.21 -2.66
N ASP A 66 13.87 9.96 -2.45
CA ASP A 66 12.80 10.92 -2.72
C ASP A 66 12.24 11.60 -1.46
N LYS A 67 12.74 11.23 -0.27
CA LYS A 67 12.20 11.75 1.01
C LYS A 67 13.25 12.24 2.00
N ALA A 68 14.06 11.35 2.58
CA ALA A 68 14.91 11.69 3.72
C ALA A 68 16.36 11.18 3.60
N GLY A 69 16.75 10.65 2.44
CA GLY A 69 18.10 10.18 2.13
C GLY A 69 18.63 9.21 3.18
N LYS A 70 19.81 9.52 3.73
CA LYS A 70 20.50 8.72 4.74
C LYS A 70 19.63 8.40 5.96
N ALA A 71 18.73 9.30 6.38
CA ALA A 71 17.90 9.09 7.56
C ALA A 71 16.91 7.92 7.39
N ASP A 72 16.40 7.68 6.18
CA ASP A 72 15.54 6.53 5.92
C ASP A 72 16.37 5.23 5.88
N LEU A 73 17.60 5.26 5.35
CA LEU A 73 18.50 4.10 5.39
C LEU A 73 18.86 3.71 6.83
N LEU A 74 19.12 4.69 7.71
CA LEU A 74 19.36 4.43 9.13
C LEU A 74 18.14 3.79 9.82
N LYS A 75 16.92 4.20 9.45
CA LYS A 75 15.70 3.55 9.95
C LYS A 75 15.57 2.12 9.43
N ALA A 76 15.92 1.86 8.17
CA ALA A 76 15.93 0.51 7.62
C ALA A 76 16.92 -0.39 8.39
N ILE A 77 18.12 0.11 8.69
CA ILE A 77 19.11 -0.59 9.52
C ILE A 77 18.53 -0.90 10.90
N HIS A 78 17.93 0.08 11.57
CA HIS A 78 17.33 -0.13 12.89
C HIS A 78 16.24 -1.22 12.89
N TYR A 79 15.42 -1.29 11.84
CA TYR A 79 14.43 -2.36 11.71
C TYR A 79 15.05 -3.74 11.47
N LEU A 80 16.20 -3.82 10.80
CA LEU A 80 16.97 -5.06 10.66
C LEU A 80 17.59 -5.48 12.00
N GLU A 81 18.13 -4.53 12.76
CA GLU A 81 18.66 -4.78 14.12
C GLU A 81 17.57 -5.33 15.05
N LEU A 82 16.38 -4.71 15.07
CA LEU A 82 15.23 -5.20 15.84
C LEU A 82 14.80 -6.61 15.43
N MET A 83 14.85 -6.93 14.13
CA MET A 83 14.49 -8.25 13.63
C MET A 83 15.51 -9.30 14.07
N ILE A 84 16.80 -8.96 14.04
CA ILE A 84 17.87 -9.81 14.56
C ILE A 84 17.70 -10.02 16.07
N GLU A 85 17.44 -8.97 16.83
CA GLU A 85 17.23 -9.06 18.28
C GLU A 85 16.01 -9.92 18.61
N LEU A 86 14.85 -9.69 18.00
CA LEU A 86 13.63 -10.40 18.39
C LEU A 86 13.55 -11.84 17.86
N GLU A 87 14.18 -12.16 16.73
CA GLU A 87 14.15 -13.51 16.14
C GLU A 87 15.38 -14.35 16.51
N TYR A 88 16.53 -13.70 16.77
CA TYR A 88 17.82 -14.33 16.97
C TYR A 88 18.55 -13.88 18.23
N SER A 89 17.96 -13.08 19.14
CA SER A 89 18.48 -12.98 20.51
C SER A 89 18.27 -14.31 21.20
N ASP A 90 19.30 -15.14 21.04
CA ASP A 90 19.70 -16.32 21.78
C ASP A 90 18.72 -16.86 22.84
N LYS A 91 18.26 -18.08 22.54
CA LYS A 91 18.14 -19.16 23.52
C LYS A 91 19.44 -19.40 24.27
#